data_AF-A0A5C1A5M2-F1
#
_entry.id   AF-A0A5C1A5M2-F1
#
_cell.length_a   1.000
_cell.length_b   1.000
_cell.length_c   1.000
_cell.angle_alpha   90.00
_cell.angle_beta   90.00
_cell.angle_gamma   90.00
#
_symmetry.space_group_name_H-M   'P 1'
#
loop_
_entity.id
_entity.type
_entity.pdbx_description
1 polymer ?
#
loop_
_entity_poly.entity_id
_entity_poly.type
_entity_poly.pdbx_seq_one_letter_code
_entity_poly.pdbx_strand_id
1 'polypeptide(L)'
;MIRATAFMVAFLTLSRLAAQEKLPDYAAWATACAKLPANRTLRGKPPDNAVLPLRTFAEFDQALEGFHVEERRGPLAKADAWVGKPPDAKVFFDATRSWYGDADVPFQPFAEKLVLPSDAVAVVLGDLHGDIRSLLRVLDELNRKKILDGFKLRDAKHHLIFLGDYTDRGHYGTEVLYTLLRLKAANARQVHLVRIGSVRRPRAAQEASRRNQ
;
A
#
# COMPACT_ATOMS: atom_id res chain seq x y z
N MET A 1 -56.70 9.75 28.11
CA MET A 1 -55.97 8.67 27.42
C MET A 1 -54.99 9.31 26.44
N ILE A 2 -53.71 9.40 26.82
CA ILE A 2 -52.62 9.88 25.94
C ILE A 2 -51.48 8.88 26.14
N ARG A 3 -51.13 8.19 25.07
CA ARG A 3 -50.06 7.17 25.02
C ARG A 3 -48.70 7.89 24.97
N ALA A 4 -47.85 7.65 25.96
CA ALA A 4 -46.42 7.98 25.89
C ALA A 4 -45.64 6.67 25.88
N THR A 5 -45.33 6.18 24.69
CA THR A 5 -44.46 5.02 24.47
C THR A 5 -43.03 5.48 24.68
N ALA A 6 -42.42 5.12 25.80
CA ALA A 6 -41.02 5.43 26.08
C ALA A 6 -40.11 4.63 25.15
N PHE A 7 -39.14 5.34 24.59
CA PHE A 7 -38.13 4.91 23.64
C PHE A 7 -37.28 3.76 24.21
N MET A 8 -37.41 2.56 23.64
CA MET A 8 -36.44 1.48 23.79
C MET A 8 -35.53 1.50 22.55
N VAL A 9 -34.43 2.23 22.62
CA VAL A 9 -33.29 2.06 21.69
C VAL A 9 -32.00 2.10 22.52
N ALA A 10 -31.80 1.04 23.30
CA ALA A 10 -30.50 0.65 23.80
C ALA A 10 -30.14 -0.66 23.09
N PHE A 11 -29.75 -0.56 21.82
CA PHE A 11 -29.19 -1.69 21.08
C PHE A 11 -27.92 -1.22 20.37
N LEU A 12 -26.82 -1.90 20.70
CA LEU A 12 -25.62 -2.12 19.88
C LEU A 12 -24.54 -1.01 19.88
N THR A 13 -23.88 -0.83 21.01
CA THR A 13 -22.47 -0.36 21.01
C THR A 13 -21.53 -1.34 21.71
N LEU A 14 -21.74 -2.64 21.52
CA LEU A 14 -20.71 -3.64 21.82
C LEU A 14 -20.76 -4.73 20.76
N SER A 15 -19.99 -4.56 19.69
CA SER A 15 -19.45 -5.65 18.86
C SER A 15 -18.56 -5.09 17.75
N ARG A 16 -17.23 -5.22 17.94
CA ARG A 16 -16.18 -5.53 16.93
C ARG A 16 -14.82 -4.98 17.37
N LEU A 17 -14.32 -5.45 18.51
CA LEU A 17 -12.93 -5.91 18.51
C LEU A 17 -13.00 -7.41 18.24
N ALA A 18 -13.27 -7.79 16.99
CA ALA A 18 -12.80 -9.10 16.56
C ALA A 18 -11.28 -9.06 16.74
N ALA A 19 -10.72 -10.01 17.49
CA ALA A 19 -9.28 -10.15 17.58
C ALA A 19 -8.75 -10.24 16.15
N GLN A 20 -8.06 -9.21 15.70
CA GLN A 20 -7.51 -9.15 14.36
C GLN A 20 -6.52 -10.32 14.24
N GLU A 21 -6.78 -11.28 13.34
CA GLU A 21 -5.91 -12.43 13.20
C GLU A 21 -4.48 -11.98 12.87
N LYS A 22 -3.50 -12.68 13.42
CA LYS A 22 -2.10 -12.33 13.20
C LYS A 22 -1.73 -12.64 11.75
N LEU A 23 -1.31 -11.62 11.00
CA LEU A 23 -0.81 -11.81 9.63
C LEU A 23 0.34 -12.84 9.60
N PRO A 24 0.41 -13.71 8.56
CA PRO A 24 1.44 -14.74 8.44
C PRO A 24 2.83 -14.11 8.43
N ASP A 25 3.85 -14.72 9.03
CA ASP A 25 5.22 -14.17 8.91
C ASP A 25 5.75 -14.22 7.47
N TYR A 26 6.95 -13.67 7.24
CA TYR A 26 7.55 -13.63 5.91
C TYR A 26 7.76 -15.02 5.31
N ALA A 27 8.19 -16.00 6.11
CA ALA A 27 8.48 -17.34 5.62
C ALA A 27 7.19 -18.05 5.17
N ALA A 28 6.12 -17.94 5.97
CA ALA A 28 4.80 -18.45 5.61
C ALA A 28 4.25 -17.77 4.34
N TRP A 29 4.37 -16.44 4.26
CA TRP A 29 3.95 -15.68 3.08
C TRP A 29 4.71 -16.04 1.81
N ALA A 30 6.05 -16.11 1.88
CA ALA A 30 6.89 -16.49 0.76
C ALA A 30 6.60 -17.92 0.28
N THR A 31 6.38 -18.84 1.22
CA THR A 31 5.98 -20.23 0.92
C THR A 31 4.63 -20.30 0.22
N ALA A 32 3.67 -19.49 0.63
CA ALA A 32 2.35 -19.42 -0.01
C ALA A 32 2.48 -18.90 -1.46
N CYS A 33 3.24 -17.83 -1.67
CA CYS A 33 3.47 -17.25 -2.99
C CYS A 33 4.31 -18.15 -3.92
N ALA A 34 5.20 -18.98 -3.38
CA ALA A 34 6.00 -19.91 -4.18
C ALA A 34 5.14 -20.93 -4.96
N LYS A 35 3.91 -21.17 -4.51
CA LYS A 35 2.92 -22.05 -5.18
C LYS A 35 2.28 -21.39 -6.41
N LEU A 36 2.38 -20.06 -6.54
CA LEU A 36 1.77 -19.33 -7.65
C LEU A 36 2.48 -19.67 -8.97
N PRO A 37 1.77 -19.97 -10.07
CA PRO A 37 2.40 -20.15 -11.36
C PRO A 37 3.13 -18.87 -11.81
N ALA A 38 4.17 -19.00 -12.63
CA ALA A 38 4.84 -17.81 -13.16
C ALA A 38 3.95 -17.09 -14.18
N ASN A 39 3.98 -15.76 -14.22
CA ASN A 39 3.29 -14.94 -15.23
C ASN A 39 3.57 -15.42 -16.67
N ARG A 40 4.81 -15.87 -16.95
CA ARG A 40 5.21 -16.45 -18.23
C ARG A 40 4.49 -17.76 -18.57
N THR A 41 4.24 -18.60 -17.56
CA THR A 41 3.51 -19.86 -17.72
C THR A 41 2.02 -19.61 -17.95
N LEU A 42 1.47 -18.59 -17.28
CA LEU A 42 0.08 -18.17 -17.44
C LEU A 42 -0.24 -17.62 -18.84
N ARG A 43 0.73 -17.03 -19.54
CA ARG A 43 0.58 -16.46 -20.90
C ARG A 43 -0.64 -15.53 -21.00
N GLY A 44 -0.82 -14.67 -19.99
CA GLY A 44 -1.91 -13.70 -19.94
C GLY A 44 -3.25 -14.24 -19.38
N LYS A 45 -3.37 -15.54 -19.09
CA LYS A 45 -4.55 -16.10 -18.41
C LYS A 45 -4.49 -15.86 -16.90
N PRO A 46 -5.62 -15.59 -16.23
CA PRO A 46 -5.64 -15.51 -14.78
C PRO A 46 -5.28 -16.86 -14.15
N PRO A 47 -4.63 -16.87 -12.97
CA PRO A 47 -4.39 -18.08 -12.21
C PRO A 47 -5.70 -18.65 -11.66
N ASP A 48 -5.67 -19.92 -11.25
CA ASP A 48 -6.77 -20.51 -10.50
C ASP A 48 -6.90 -19.82 -9.12
N ASN A 49 -8.11 -19.39 -8.76
CA ASN A 49 -8.39 -18.82 -7.44
C ASN A 49 -8.01 -19.79 -6.31
N ALA A 50 -8.07 -21.10 -6.57
CA ALA A 50 -7.67 -22.16 -5.66
C ALA A 50 -6.18 -22.14 -5.30
N VAL A 51 -5.31 -21.44 -6.04
CA VAL A 51 -3.88 -21.31 -5.70
C VAL A 51 -3.50 -19.97 -5.08
N LEU A 52 -4.39 -18.98 -5.09
CA LEU A 52 -4.09 -17.65 -4.55
C LEU A 52 -3.88 -17.70 -3.02
N PRO A 53 -2.84 -17.03 -2.50
CA PRO A 53 -2.56 -17.02 -1.07
C PRO A 53 -3.59 -16.19 -0.29
N LEU A 54 -4.12 -15.13 -0.89
CA LEU A 54 -5.17 -14.30 -0.32
C LEU A 54 -6.54 -14.81 -0.79
N ARG A 55 -7.26 -15.51 0.09
CA ARG A 55 -8.59 -16.08 -0.21
C ARG A 55 -9.71 -15.08 -0.10
N THR A 56 -9.53 -14.09 0.77
CA THR A 56 -10.45 -13.00 1.04
C THR A 56 -9.63 -11.71 1.14
N PHE A 57 -10.31 -10.57 1.16
CA PHE A 57 -9.66 -9.28 1.35
C PHE A 57 -9.32 -8.96 2.81
N ALA A 58 -9.72 -9.78 3.78
CA ALA A 58 -9.57 -9.46 5.20
C ALA A 58 -8.10 -9.21 5.61
N GLU A 59 -7.17 -10.07 5.16
CA GLU A 59 -5.74 -9.86 5.42
C GLU A 59 -5.19 -8.64 4.67
N PHE A 60 -5.68 -8.39 3.46
CA PHE A 60 -5.28 -7.22 2.67
C PHE A 60 -5.73 -5.93 3.34
N ASP A 61 -6.98 -5.86 3.77
CA ASP A 61 -7.56 -4.74 4.49
C ASP A 61 -6.79 -4.46 5.78
N GLN A 62 -6.43 -5.52 6.52
CA GLN A 62 -5.59 -5.40 7.70
C GLN A 62 -4.20 -4.80 7.39
N ALA A 63 -3.55 -5.25 6.33
CA ALA A 63 -2.26 -4.71 5.92
C ALA A 63 -2.37 -3.24 5.43
N LEU A 64 -3.45 -2.93 4.71
CA LEU A 64 -3.74 -1.59 4.22
C LEU A 64 -4.01 -0.62 5.37
N GLU A 65 -4.76 -1.01 6.40
CA GLU A 65 -4.99 -0.15 7.55
C GLU A 65 -3.73 0.05 8.40
N GLY A 66 -2.91 -0.99 8.54
CA GLY A 66 -1.58 -0.85 9.15
C GLY A 66 -0.73 0.20 8.41
N PHE A 67 -0.74 0.15 7.08
CA PHE A 67 -0.07 1.15 6.24
C PHE A 67 -0.65 2.56 6.43
N HIS A 68 -1.97 2.73 6.39
CA HIS A 68 -2.60 4.05 6.60
C HIS A 68 -2.24 4.68 7.94
N VAL A 69 -2.20 3.89 9.00
CA VAL A 69 -1.80 4.36 10.34
C VAL A 69 -0.36 4.86 10.33
N GLU A 70 0.56 4.10 9.72
CA GLU A 70 1.97 4.48 9.66
C GLU A 70 2.20 5.70 8.77
N GLU A 71 1.51 5.81 7.63
CA GLU A 71 1.61 6.99 6.76
C GLU A 71 1.12 8.26 7.44
N ARG A 72 -0.02 8.20 8.12
CA ARG A 72 -0.59 9.34 8.86
C ARG A 72 0.24 9.77 10.07
N ARG A 73 1.05 8.87 10.64
CA ARG A 73 2.00 9.16 11.73
C ARG A 73 3.40 9.48 11.22
N GLY A 74 3.65 9.21 9.95
CA GLY A 74 4.95 9.23 9.31
C GLY A 74 5.30 10.58 8.67
N PRO A 75 6.06 10.56 7.56
CA PRO A 75 6.48 11.78 6.87
C PRO A 75 5.34 12.66 6.37
N LEU A 76 4.18 12.10 6.02
CA LEU A 76 3.02 12.87 5.54
C LEU A 76 2.53 13.90 6.57
N ALA A 77 2.73 13.64 7.86
CA ALA A 77 2.36 14.55 8.95
C ALA A 77 3.37 15.69 9.18
N LYS A 78 4.52 15.67 8.51
CA LYS A 78 5.62 16.62 8.73
C LYS A 78 5.61 17.71 7.66
N ALA A 79 5.30 18.94 8.07
CA ALA A 79 5.19 20.08 7.15
C ALA A 79 6.51 20.36 6.38
N ASP A 80 7.67 20.10 6.99
CA ASP A 80 9.00 20.33 6.43
C ASP A 80 9.49 19.21 5.49
N ALA A 81 8.77 18.10 5.43
CA ALA A 81 9.02 17.02 4.47
C ALA A 81 8.48 17.35 3.07
N TRP A 82 7.61 18.35 2.92
CA TRP A 82 7.02 18.71 1.63
C TRP A 82 7.90 19.66 0.81
N VAL A 83 7.93 19.45 -0.50
CA VAL A 83 8.50 20.42 -1.45
C VAL A 83 7.44 21.49 -1.74
N GLY A 84 7.66 22.72 -1.25
CA GLY A 84 6.71 23.82 -1.41
C GLY A 84 5.64 23.82 -0.31
N LYS A 85 4.39 24.11 -0.68
CA LYS A 85 3.27 24.11 0.28
C LYS A 85 2.79 22.67 0.50
N PRO A 86 2.49 22.27 1.76
CA PRO A 86 1.90 20.96 2.03
C PRO A 86 0.50 20.87 1.39
N PRO A 87 0.04 19.65 1.04
CA PRO A 87 -1.33 19.45 0.56
C PRO A 87 -2.36 19.71 1.67
N ASP A 88 -3.59 20.06 1.30
CA ASP A 88 -4.66 20.32 2.26
C ASP A 88 -5.04 19.03 3.00
N ALA A 89 -4.73 18.98 4.29
CA ALA A 89 -4.98 17.82 5.16
C ALA A 89 -6.44 17.39 5.25
N LYS A 90 -7.41 18.25 4.89
CA LYS A 90 -8.84 17.89 4.89
C LYS A 90 -9.23 16.95 3.75
N VAL A 91 -8.48 17.00 2.65
CA VAL A 91 -8.80 16.29 1.40
C VAL A 91 -7.64 15.38 0.95
N PHE A 92 -6.43 15.63 1.44
CA PHE A 92 -5.26 14.81 1.20
C PHE A 92 -5.34 13.51 2.00
N PHE A 93 -5.05 12.38 1.34
CA PHE A 93 -5.10 11.05 1.95
C PHE A 93 -6.48 10.67 2.53
N ASP A 94 -7.54 11.26 1.96
CA ASP A 94 -8.94 10.93 2.24
C ASP A 94 -9.37 9.71 1.41
N ALA A 95 -9.38 8.54 2.06
CA ALA A 95 -9.76 7.27 1.42
C ALA A 95 -11.27 7.19 1.08
N THR A 96 -12.10 8.15 1.50
CA THR A 96 -13.51 8.23 1.10
C THR A 96 -13.69 8.84 -0.29
N ARG A 97 -12.63 9.49 -0.83
CA ARG A 97 -12.62 10.06 -2.17
C ARG A 97 -11.77 9.19 -3.09
N SER A 98 -12.27 8.96 -4.31
CA SER A 98 -11.49 8.25 -5.33
C SER A 98 -11.76 8.84 -6.71
N TRP A 99 -10.78 8.72 -7.60
CA TRP A 99 -10.90 9.16 -9.00
C TRP A 99 -11.99 8.41 -9.80
N TYR A 100 -12.50 7.31 -9.24
CA TYR A 100 -13.55 6.49 -9.83
C TYR A 100 -14.88 6.61 -9.07
N GLY A 101 -14.93 7.41 -7.99
CA GLY A 101 -16.13 7.65 -7.21
C GLY A 101 -16.84 8.93 -7.63
N ASP A 102 -17.98 9.20 -7.00
CA ASP A 102 -18.81 10.38 -7.31
C ASP A 102 -18.26 11.69 -6.70
N ALA A 103 -17.37 11.58 -5.71
CA ALA A 103 -16.81 12.74 -5.01
C ALA A 103 -15.67 13.38 -5.80
N ASP A 104 -15.71 14.70 -5.95
CA ASP A 104 -14.64 15.46 -6.59
C ASP A 104 -13.30 15.29 -5.84
N VAL A 105 -12.25 15.01 -6.60
CA VAL A 105 -10.87 14.88 -6.10
C VAL A 105 -10.09 16.10 -6.55
N PRO A 106 -9.81 17.06 -5.64
CA PRO A 106 -9.12 18.28 -6.03
C PRO A 106 -7.70 17.97 -6.53
N PHE A 107 -7.33 18.57 -7.67
CA PHE A 107 -5.97 18.46 -8.18
C PHE A 107 -4.99 19.22 -7.27
N GLN A 108 -4.14 18.47 -6.58
CA GLN A 108 -3.11 19.00 -5.70
C GLN A 108 -1.78 18.30 -6.01
N PRO A 109 -0.88 18.91 -6.80
CA PRO A 109 0.45 18.35 -6.99
C PRO A 109 1.23 18.45 -5.68
N PHE A 110 1.82 17.35 -5.25
CA PHE A 110 2.66 17.27 -4.05
C PHE A 110 3.90 16.44 -4.34
N ALA A 111 4.98 16.72 -3.63
CA ALA A 111 6.18 15.92 -3.61
C ALA A 111 6.77 15.92 -2.20
N GLU A 112 7.09 14.73 -1.70
CA GLU A 112 7.81 14.55 -0.44
C GLU A 112 9.32 14.54 -0.72
N LYS A 113 10.07 15.28 0.11
CA LYS A 113 11.53 15.32 0.11
C LYS A 113 12.06 14.31 1.12
N LEU A 114 12.77 13.30 0.62
CA LEU A 114 13.55 12.38 1.44
C LEU A 114 15.01 12.82 1.49
N VAL A 115 15.52 13.11 2.69
CA VAL A 115 16.95 13.38 2.93
C VAL A 115 17.51 12.23 3.74
N LEU A 116 18.52 11.54 3.19
CA LEU A 116 19.19 10.42 3.85
C LEU A 116 20.53 10.86 4.46
N PRO A 117 20.94 10.28 5.59
CA PRO A 117 22.31 10.43 6.12
C PRO A 117 23.37 10.02 5.10
N SER A 118 24.58 10.55 5.23
CA SER A 118 25.69 10.27 4.30
C SER A 118 26.17 8.81 4.34
N ASP A 119 25.91 8.10 5.44
CA ASP A 119 26.23 6.68 5.64
C ASP A 119 25.05 5.74 5.31
N ALA A 120 23.95 6.29 4.81
CA ALA A 120 22.79 5.51 4.41
C ALA A 120 23.11 4.61 3.19
N VAL A 121 22.54 3.41 3.21
CA VAL A 121 22.60 2.45 2.11
C VAL A 121 21.21 2.30 1.52
N ALA A 122 21.00 2.81 0.31
CA ALA A 122 19.72 2.71 -0.39
C ALA A 122 19.74 1.56 -1.41
N VAL A 123 18.76 0.65 -1.29
CA VAL A 123 18.42 -0.32 -2.33
C VAL A 123 17.22 0.22 -3.09
N VAL A 124 17.41 0.48 -4.38
CA VAL A 124 16.38 1.05 -5.25
C VAL A 124 15.82 -0.04 -6.15
N LEU A 125 14.49 -0.17 -6.18
CA LEU A 125 13.76 -1.13 -7.00
C LEU A 125 12.84 -0.38 -7.96
N GLY A 126 12.93 -0.73 -9.24
CA GLY A 126 12.04 -0.24 -10.28
C GLY A 126 10.73 -1.04 -10.36
N ASP A 127 10.15 -1.03 -11.56
CA ASP A 127 8.84 -1.58 -11.86
C ASP A 127 8.69 -3.05 -11.44
N LEU A 128 7.54 -3.37 -10.82
CA LEU A 128 7.22 -4.74 -10.38
C LEU A 128 6.13 -5.38 -11.24
N HIS A 129 5.17 -4.60 -11.73
CA HIS A 129 4.12 -5.05 -12.65
C HIS A 129 3.46 -6.38 -12.28
N GLY A 130 3.03 -6.51 -11.03
CA GLY A 130 2.36 -7.73 -10.56
C GLY A 130 3.23 -8.99 -10.64
N ASP A 131 4.56 -8.86 -10.56
CA ASP A 131 5.50 -9.98 -10.42
C ASP A 131 5.94 -10.18 -8.97
N ILE A 132 5.08 -10.85 -8.21
CA ILE A 132 5.35 -11.23 -6.82
C ILE A 132 6.59 -12.11 -6.68
N ARG A 133 6.89 -12.97 -7.66
CA ARG A 133 8.05 -13.89 -7.60
C ARG A 133 9.36 -13.11 -7.69
N SER A 134 9.42 -12.10 -8.54
CA SER A 134 10.58 -11.21 -8.64
C SER A 134 10.77 -10.39 -7.37
N LEU A 135 9.68 -9.83 -6.80
CA LEU A 135 9.74 -9.12 -5.52
C LEU A 135 10.28 -10.02 -4.39
N LEU A 136 9.71 -11.22 -4.22
CA LEU A 136 10.13 -12.15 -3.18
C LEU A 136 11.58 -12.61 -3.35
N ARG A 137 12.06 -12.80 -4.59
CA ARG A 137 13.46 -13.14 -4.80
C ARG A 137 14.41 -12.05 -4.32
N VAL A 138 14.05 -10.77 -4.48
CA VAL A 138 14.85 -9.67 -3.93
C VAL A 138 14.80 -9.69 -2.40
N LEU A 139 13.62 -9.85 -1.80
CA LEU A 139 13.48 -9.92 -0.34
C LEU A 139 14.21 -11.13 0.26
N ASP A 140 14.22 -12.28 -0.42
CA ASP A 140 14.98 -13.47 -0.04
C ASP A 140 16.50 -13.22 -0.08
N GLU A 141 16.99 -12.52 -1.11
CA GLU A 141 18.40 -12.13 -1.18
C GLU A 141 18.77 -11.21 -0.02
N LEU A 142 17.93 -10.23 0.30
CA LEU A 142 18.15 -9.31 1.41
C LEU A 142 18.10 -10.02 2.77
N ASN A 143 17.21 -11.00 2.94
CA ASN A 143 17.17 -11.86 4.14
C ASN A 143 18.43 -12.72 4.26
N ARG A 144 18.87 -13.36 3.17
CA ARG A 144 20.12 -14.14 3.12
C ARG A 144 21.35 -13.30 3.44
N LYS A 145 21.40 -12.05 2.96
CA LYS A 145 22.47 -11.10 3.26
C LYS A 145 22.38 -10.50 4.66
N LYS A 146 21.38 -10.87 5.46
CA LYS A 146 21.11 -10.29 6.79
C LYS A 146 20.95 -8.77 6.74
N ILE A 147 20.35 -8.27 5.67
CA ILE A 147 19.85 -6.88 5.57
C ILE A 147 18.42 -6.82 6.14
N LEU A 148 17.63 -7.86 5.84
CA LEU A 148 16.30 -8.09 6.41
C LEU A 148 16.30 -9.22 7.45
N ASP A 149 15.28 -9.18 8.31
CA ASP A 149 14.78 -10.25 9.17
C ASP A 149 13.28 -10.43 8.91
N GLY A 150 12.93 -11.32 7.99
CA GLY A 150 11.61 -11.40 7.39
C GLY A 150 11.24 -10.09 6.70
N PHE A 151 10.29 -9.36 7.29
CA PHE A 151 9.86 -8.04 6.82
C PHE A 151 10.63 -6.88 7.47
N LYS A 152 11.51 -7.08 8.45
CA LYS A 152 12.14 -5.98 9.21
C LYS A 152 13.57 -5.71 8.75
N LEU A 153 13.94 -4.46 8.51
CA LEU A 153 15.34 -4.07 8.28
C LEU A 153 16.14 -4.18 9.57
N ARG A 154 17.33 -4.78 9.48
CA ARG A 154 18.18 -5.05 10.65
C ARG A 154 19.00 -3.86 11.12
N ASP A 155 19.23 -2.88 10.27
CA ASP A 155 20.05 -1.70 10.56
C ASP A 155 19.34 -0.45 10.04
N ALA A 156 19.34 0.60 10.86
CA ALA A 156 18.67 1.86 10.62
C ALA A 156 19.20 2.60 9.38
N LYS A 157 20.44 2.34 8.95
CA LYS A 157 21.04 2.97 7.76
C LYS A 157 20.55 2.38 6.44
N HIS A 158 19.96 1.18 6.45
CA HIS A 158 19.44 0.57 5.24
C HIS A 158 18.08 1.17 4.89
N HIS A 159 17.89 1.48 3.62
CA HIS A 159 16.65 1.99 3.06
C HIS A 159 16.25 1.18 1.82
N LEU A 160 14.96 0.92 1.66
CA LEU A 160 14.40 0.36 0.44
C LEU A 160 13.54 1.43 -0.23
N ILE A 161 13.82 1.72 -1.50
CA ILE A 161 13.10 2.73 -2.28
C ILE A 161 12.48 2.04 -3.47
N PHE A 162 11.16 2.03 -3.53
CA PHE A 162 10.40 1.47 -4.65
C PHE A 162 9.88 2.61 -5.53
N LEU A 163 10.18 2.55 -6.83
CA LEU A 163 9.95 3.66 -7.75
C LEU A 163 8.53 3.72 -8.35
N GLY A 164 7.67 2.74 -8.05
CA GLY A 164 6.28 2.69 -8.52
C GLY A 164 6.01 1.53 -9.49
N ASP A 165 4.94 1.63 -10.28
CA ASP A 165 4.54 0.61 -11.26
C ASP A 165 4.44 -0.80 -10.63
N TYR A 166 3.75 -0.84 -9.49
CA TYR A 166 3.59 -2.05 -8.67
C TYR A 166 2.66 -3.08 -9.32
N THR A 167 1.61 -2.59 -9.97
CA THR A 167 0.54 -3.40 -10.55
C THR A 167 0.59 -3.36 -12.08
N ASP A 168 -0.42 -4.00 -12.68
CA ASP A 168 -0.63 -4.09 -14.12
C ASP A 168 0.35 -5.04 -14.82
N ARG A 169 -0.03 -5.51 -16.02
CA ARG A 169 0.70 -6.49 -16.86
C ARG A 169 0.79 -7.91 -16.27
N GLY A 170 1.25 -8.07 -15.02
CA GLY A 170 1.26 -9.34 -14.30
C GLY A 170 -0.03 -9.60 -13.52
N HIS A 171 -0.27 -10.86 -13.16
CA HIS A 171 -1.52 -11.28 -12.50
C HIS A 171 -1.50 -11.15 -10.97
N TYR A 172 -0.35 -10.83 -10.37
CA TYR A 172 -0.17 -10.83 -8.92
C TYR A 172 -0.01 -9.43 -8.32
N GLY A 173 -0.75 -8.46 -8.87
CA GLY A 173 -0.73 -7.07 -8.38
C GLY A 173 -1.15 -6.96 -6.92
N THR A 174 -2.18 -7.72 -6.51
CA THR A 174 -2.68 -7.73 -5.12
C THR A 174 -1.62 -8.26 -4.16
N GLU A 175 -0.94 -9.35 -4.50
CA GLU A 175 0.12 -9.94 -3.68
C GLU A 175 1.35 -9.02 -3.59
N VAL A 176 1.69 -8.33 -4.69
CA VAL A 176 2.75 -7.32 -4.68
C VAL A 176 2.39 -6.19 -3.71
N LEU A 177 1.20 -5.60 -3.84
CA LEU A 177 0.76 -4.53 -2.94
C LEU A 177 0.71 -5.01 -1.50
N TYR A 178 0.12 -6.17 -1.22
CA TYR A 178 0.10 -6.76 0.12
C TYR A 178 1.51 -6.89 0.73
N THR A 179 2.47 -7.38 -0.05
CA THR A 179 3.87 -7.52 0.39
C THR A 179 4.49 -6.16 0.70
N LEU A 180 4.30 -5.15 -0.16
CA LEU A 180 4.84 -3.80 0.02
C LEU A 180 4.22 -3.09 1.23
N LEU A 181 2.90 -3.21 1.44
CA LEU A 181 2.19 -2.63 2.59
C LEU A 181 2.77 -3.17 3.90
N ARG A 182 2.97 -4.50 3.98
CA ARG A 182 3.55 -5.14 5.16
C ARG A 182 5.02 -4.78 5.39
N LEU A 183 5.80 -4.69 4.32
CA LEU A 183 7.20 -4.25 4.36
C LEU A 183 7.31 -2.79 4.84
N LYS A 184 6.42 -1.90 4.36
CA LYS A 184 6.33 -0.51 4.80
C LYS A 184 5.89 -0.39 6.25
N ALA A 185 4.85 -1.10 6.66
CA ALA A 185 4.35 -1.09 8.03
C ALA A 185 5.43 -1.57 9.03
N ALA A 186 6.23 -2.57 8.66
CA ALA A 186 7.35 -3.02 9.49
C ALA A 186 8.51 -2.01 9.57
N ASN A 187 8.63 -1.07 8.61
CA ASN A 187 9.78 -0.18 8.42
C ASN A 187 9.37 1.24 8.01
N ALA A 188 8.45 1.87 8.74
CA ALA A 188 7.82 3.12 8.35
C ALA A 188 8.78 4.24 7.90
N ARG A 189 9.99 4.31 8.48
CA ARG A 189 11.01 5.34 8.17
C ARG A 189 12.06 4.93 7.13
N GLN A 190 12.10 3.66 6.74
CA GLN A 190 13.19 3.11 5.93
C GLN A 190 12.73 2.56 4.58
N VAL A 191 11.47 2.17 4.48
CA VAL A 191 10.85 1.74 3.22
C VAL A 191 10.07 2.92 2.64
N HIS A 192 10.32 3.24 1.38
CA HIS A 192 9.75 4.38 0.69
C HIS A 192 9.06 3.91 -0.59
N LEU A 193 7.78 4.24 -0.72
CA LEU A 193 6.94 3.82 -1.85
C LEU A 193 6.59 5.05 -2.68
N VAL A 194 7.22 5.20 -3.84
CA VAL A 194 6.90 6.28 -4.78
C VAL A 194 5.69 5.85 -5.60
N ARG A 195 4.76 6.78 -5.84
CA ARG A 195 3.70 6.55 -6.80
C ARG A 195 4.18 6.98 -8.19
N ILE A 196 4.44 6.01 -9.05
CA ILE A 196 4.53 6.20 -10.51
C ILE A 196 3.51 5.25 -11.15
N GLY A 197 2.84 5.68 -12.23
CA GLY A 197 1.98 4.81 -13.03
C GLY A 197 0.70 5.43 -13.60
N SER A 198 0.33 4.94 -14.79
CA SER A 198 -0.72 5.38 -15.72
C SER A 198 -2.15 5.34 -15.15
N VAL A 199 -2.48 6.19 -14.19
CA VAL A 199 -3.89 6.56 -14.03
C VAL A 199 -4.24 7.44 -15.23
N ARG A 200 -4.90 6.85 -16.23
CA ARG A 200 -5.56 7.64 -17.27
C ARG A 200 -6.48 8.61 -16.54
N ARG A 201 -6.16 9.90 -16.58
CA ARG A 201 -7.08 10.94 -16.12
C ARG A 201 -8.43 10.69 -16.80
N PRO A 202 -9.56 10.74 -16.06
CA PRO A 202 -10.88 10.83 -16.69
C PRO A 202 -10.85 11.96 -17.74
N ARG A 203 -11.47 11.77 -18.91
CA ARG A 203 -11.44 12.75 -20.02
C ARG A 203 -11.78 14.17 -19.54
N ALA A 204 -12.75 14.31 -18.63
CA ALA A 204 -13.15 15.59 -18.05
C ALA A 204 -11.97 16.36 -17.41
N ALA A 205 -11.08 15.68 -16.68
CA ALA A 205 -9.90 16.30 -16.06
C ALA A 205 -8.78 16.63 -17.07
N GLN A 206 -8.78 15.99 -18.24
CA GLN A 206 -7.88 16.33 -19.35
C GLN A 206 -8.37 17.59 -20.08
N GLU A 207 -9.69 17.72 -20.27
CA GLU A 207 -10.32 18.88 -20.92
C GLU A 207 -10.21 20.15 -20.07
N ALA A 208 -10.39 20.06 -18.76
CA ALA A 208 -10.22 21.20 -17.85
C ALA A 208 -8.77 21.74 -17.85
N SER A 209 -7.77 20.86 -17.89
CA SER A 209 -6.35 21.25 -17.94
C SER A 209 -5.95 21.90 -19.27
N ARG A 210 -6.68 21.64 -20.35
CA ARG A 210 -6.47 22.27 -21.68
C ARG A 210 -7.15 23.62 -21.82
N ARG A 211 -8.15 23.93 -20.99
CA ARG A 211 -8.82 25.25 -20.98
C ARG A 211 -8.06 26.30 -20.17
N ASN A 212 -7.13 25.88 -19.32
CA ASN A 212 -6.32 26.75 -18.46
C ASN A 212 -4.85 26.88 -18.94
N GLN A 213 -4.55 26.46 -20.18
CA GLN A 213 -3.30 26.75 -20.91
C GLN A 213 -3.66 27.62 -22.11
#